data_AF-A0A0D6PZ53-F1
#
_entry.id   AF-A0A0D6PZ53-F1
#
_cell.length_a   1.000
_cell.length_b   1.000
_cell.length_c   1.000
_cell.angle_alpha   90.00
_cell.angle_beta   90.00
_cell.angle_gamma   90.00
#
_symmetry.space_group_name_H-M   'P 1'
#
loop_
_entity.id
_entity.type
_entity.pdbx_description
1 polymer ?
#
loop_
_entity_poly.entity_id
_entity_poly.type
_entity_poly.pdbx_seq_one_letter_code
_entity_poly.pdbx_strand_id
1 'polypeptide(L)'
;MDGLARNPLIGTERARYIMPGCAIFEAIATTWPMAEVTVADRGLRDGLLLRMIGDRRRRGGLSAPPPSFPLHNRMEHRVST
;
A
#
# COMPACT_ATOMS: atom_id res chain seq x y z
N MET A 1 10.15 -6.39 23.36
CA MET A 1 10.38 -6.41 21.90
C MET A 1 10.20 -7.81 21.31
N ASP A 2 10.56 -8.87 22.04
CA ASP A 2 10.53 -10.25 21.53
C ASP A 2 9.15 -10.79 21.15
N GLY A 3 8.08 -10.23 21.73
CA GLY A 3 6.70 -10.61 21.38
C GLY A 3 6.36 -10.36 19.91
N LEU A 4 6.81 -9.25 19.34
CA LEU A 4 6.60 -8.93 17.91
C LEU A 4 7.45 -9.83 17.01
N ALA A 5 8.69 -10.10 17.42
CA ALA A 5 9.61 -10.96 16.66
C ALA A 5 9.12 -12.41 16.58
N ARG A 6 8.45 -12.91 17.62
CA ARG A 6 7.83 -14.25 17.65
C ARG A 6 6.49 -14.34 16.95
N ASN A 7 5.89 -13.21 16.56
CA ASN A 7 4.63 -13.24 15.83
C ASN A 7 4.88 -13.69 14.38
N PRO A 8 4.24 -14.79 13.93
CA PRO A 8 4.51 -15.39 12.62
C PRO A 8 4.15 -14.48 11.43
N LEU A 9 3.21 -13.54 11.59
CA LEU A 9 2.83 -12.59 10.54
C LEU A 9 3.83 -11.42 10.42
N ILE A 10 4.55 -11.12 11.50
CA ILE A 10 5.51 -10.01 11.56
C ILE A 10 6.90 -10.51 11.18
N GLY A 11 7.44 -11.46 11.95
CA GLY A 11 8.81 -11.94 11.83
C GLY A 11 9.87 -10.97 12.37
N THR A 12 11.07 -11.50 12.58
CA THR A 12 12.20 -10.79 13.23
C THR A 12 12.62 -9.51 12.48
N GLU A 13 12.72 -9.58 11.16
CA GLU A 13 13.13 -8.47 10.29
C GLU A 13 12.22 -7.24 10.43
N ARG A 14 10.90 -7.46 10.54
CA ARG A 14 9.92 -6.37 10.61
C ARG A 14 9.70 -5.86 12.04
N ALA A 15 9.87 -6.72 13.04
CA ALA A 15 9.58 -6.39 14.44
C ALA A 15 10.30 -5.12 14.94
N ARG A 16 11.53 -4.89 14.48
CA ARG A 16 12.31 -3.68 14.86
C ARG A 16 11.76 -2.37 14.30
N TYR A 17 10.94 -2.42 13.25
CA TYR A 17 10.41 -1.22 12.56
C TYR A 17 8.95 -0.90 12.93
N ILE A 18 8.24 -1.82 13.59
CA ILE A 18 6.83 -1.62 13.93
C ILE A 18 6.63 -0.43 14.86
N MET A 19 7.34 -0.37 15.99
CA MET A 19 7.13 0.70 16.96
C MET A 19 7.44 2.10 16.38
N PRO A 20 8.58 2.31 15.68
CA PRO A 20 8.79 3.57 14.95
C PRO A 20 7.71 3.86 13.90
N GLY A 21 7.24 2.84 13.17
CA GLY A 21 6.18 2.99 12.18
C GLY A 21 4.85 3.43 12.79
N CYS A 22 4.47 2.85 13.93
CA CYS A 22 3.28 3.25 14.68
C CYS A 22 3.35 4.70 15.14
N ALA A 23 4.51 5.15 15.65
CA ALA A 23 4.68 6.54 16.08
C ALA A 23 4.54 7.54 14.91
N ILE A 24 5.10 7.20 13.73
CA ILE A 24 4.94 8.03 12.52
C ILE A 24 3.47 8.06 12.08
N PHE A 25 2.82 6.91 12.06
CA PHE A 25 1.41 6.81 11.68
C PHE A 25 0.51 7.60 12.65
N GLU A 26 0.75 7.50 13.96
CA GLU A 26 0.04 8.27 14.98
C GLU A 26 0.23 9.78 14.78
N ALA A 27 1.45 10.23 14.49
CA ALA A 27 1.70 11.64 14.20
C ALA A 27 0.93 12.13 12.96
N ILE A 28 0.89 11.32 11.89
CA ILE A 28 0.11 11.62 10.69
C ILE A 28 -1.39 11.68 11.01
N ALA A 29 -1.93 10.66 11.68
CA ALA A 29 -3.35 10.57 12.00
C ALA A 29 -3.81 11.69 12.95
N THR A 30 -2.94 12.13 13.84
CA THR A 30 -3.20 13.27 14.74
C THR A 30 -3.15 14.60 13.99
N THR A 31 -2.24 14.75 13.03
CA THR A 31 -2.08 16.00 12.25
C THR A 31 -3.19 16.16 11.22
N TRP A 32 -3.64 15.06 10.60
CA TRP A 32 -4.72 15.03 9.61
C TRP A 32 -5.80 14.04 10.04
N PRO A 33 -6.75 14.46 10.90
CA PRO A 33 -7.85 13.61 11.32
C PRO A 33 -8.68 13.14 10.13
N MET A 34 -8.95 11.85 10.10
CA MET A 34 -9.69 11.18 9.04
C MET A 34 -10.73 10.23 9.63
N ALA A 35 -11.93 10.21 9.05
CA ALA A 35 -13.01 9.35 9.53
C ALA A 35 -12.75 7.86 9.25
N GLU A 36 -11.94 7.57 8.22
CA GLU A 36 -11.61 6.20 7.83
C GLU A 36 -10.19 6.13 7.25
N VAL A 37 -9.54 4.98 7.46
CA VAL A 37 -8.22 4.65 6.93
C VAL A 37 -8.32 3.34 6.18
N THR A 38 -7.83 3.31 4.95
CA THR A 38 -7.79 2.10 4.12
C THR A 38 -6.35 1.69 3.85
N VAL A 39 -6.06 0.40 3.99
CA VAL A 39 -4.78 -0.18 3.60
C VAL A 39 -4.85 -0.54 2.12
N ALA A 40 -3.97 0.03 1.31
CA ALA A 40 -3.85 -0.33 -0.09
C ALA A 40 -3.01 -1.61 -0.25
N ASP A 41 -3.47 -2.54 -1.07
CA ASP A 41 -2.72 -3.76 -1.40
C ASP A 41 -1.50 -3.48 -2.31
N ARG A 42 -1.51 -2.34 -3.02
CA ARG A 42 -0.52 -1.97 -4.03
C ARG A 42 0.27 -0.73 -3.61
N GLY A 43 1.56 -0.76 -3.91
CA GLY A 43 2.52 0.24 -3.45
C GLY A 43 3.20 1.04 -4.57
N LEU A 44 4.18 1.85 -4.18
CA LEU A 44 4.97 2.69 -5.09
C LEU A 44 5.60 1.89 -6.24
N ARG A 45 6.09 0.68 -5.95
CA ARG A 45 6.67 -0.22 -6.95
C ARG A 45 5.69 -0.48 -8.09
N ASP A 46 4.44 -0.79 -7.76
CA ASP A 46 3.44 -1.11 -8.77
C ASP A 46 3.01 0.14 -9.54
N GLY A 47 2.95 1.29 -8.88
CA GLY A 47 2.71 2.58 -9.54
C GLY A 47 3.80 2.91 -10.56
N LEU A 48 5.07 2.72 -10.20
CA LEU A 48 6.21 2.90 -11.10
C LEU A 48 6.17 1.91 -12.27
N LEU A 49 5.89 0.63 -11.99
CA LEU A 49 5.77 -0.40 -13.01
C LEU A 49 4.67 -0.06 -14.04
N LEU A 50 3.49 0.34 -13.56
CA LEU A 50 2.37 0.74 -14.42
C LEU A 50 2.72 1.98 -15.27
N ARG A 51 3.42 2.96 -14.70
CA ARG A 51 3.90 4.13 -15.44
C ARG A 51 4.85 3.70 -16.57
N MET A 52 5.84 2.84 -16.28
CA MET A 52 6.79 2.36 -17.29
C MET A 52 6.10 1.56 -18.41
N ILE A 53 5.12 0.71 -18.07
CA ILE A 53 4.32 -0.02 -19.06
C ILE A 53 3.57 0.97 -19.96
N GLY A 54 2.93 1.99 -19.38
CA GLY A 54 2.25 3.04 -20.12
C GLY A 54 3.19 3.79 -21.08
N ASP A 55 4.38 4.16 -20.61
CA ASP A 55 5.37 4.88 -21.41
C ASP A 55 5.96 4.02 -22.54
N ARG A 56 6.14 2.71 -22.31
CA ARG A 56 6.56 1.78 -23.36
C ARG A 56 5.49 1.63 -24.44
N ARG A 57 4.21 1.53 -24.04
CA ARG A 57 3.09 1.46 -25.00
C ARG A 57 3.00 2.71 -25.86
N ARG A 58 3.12 3.90 -25.25
CA ARG A 58 3.16 5.19 -25.95
C ARG A 58 4.30 5.29 -26.97
N ARG A 59 5.50 4.80 -26.60
CA ARG A 59 6.68 4.80 -27.49
C ARG A 59 6.64 3.71 -28.58
N GLY A 60 5.93 2.61 -28.34
CA GLY A 60 5.91 1.43 -29.21
C GLY A 60 4.74 1.33 -30.19
N GLY A 61 3.87 2.35 -30.30
CA GLY A 61 2.73 2.33 -31.24
C GLY A 61 1.68 1.25 -30.96
N LEU A 62 1.68 0.62 -29.78
CA LEU A 62 0.72 -0.42 -29.40
C LEU A 62 -0.63 0.25 -29.08
N SER A 63 -1.47 0.39 -30.11
CA SER A 63 -2.79 1.04 -30.12
C SER A 63 -3.90 0.25 -29.41
N ALA A 64 -3.64 -0.31 -28.23
CA ALA A 64 -4.69 -0.94 -27.45
C ALA A 64 -4.72 -0.31 -26.04
N PRO A 65 -5.81 0.38 -25.65
CA PRO A 65 -6.01 0.71 -24.25
C PRO A 65 -6.00 -0.60 -23.45
N PRO A 66 -5.42 -0.63 -22.23
CA PRO A 66 -5.58 -1.80 -21.37
C PRO A 66 -7.08 -2.10 -21.23
N PRO A 67 -7.52 -3.37 -21.15
CA PRO A 67 -8.82 -3.65 -20.55
C PRO A 67 -8.82 -2.90 -19.22
N SER A 68 -9.84 -2.09 -18.99
CA SER A 68 -10.02 -1.31 -17.78
C SER A 68 -9.95 -2.27 -16.60
N PHE A 69 -8.76 -2.47 -16.03
CA PHE A 69 -8.65 -3.02 -14.70
C PHE A 69 -9.34 -1.99 -13.83
N PRO A 70 -10.42 -2.34 -13.12
CA PRO A 70 -11.10 -1.39 -12.28
C PRO A 70 -10.07 -0.83 -11.30
N LEU A 71 -9.70 0.44 -11.49
CA LEU A 71 -8.83 1.18 -10.56
C LEU A 71 -9.50 1.35 -9.20
N HIS A 72 -10.76 0.94 -9.09
CA HIS A 72 -11.54 0.91 -7.88
C HIS A 72 -12.09 -0.51 -7.67
N ASN A 73 -11.22 -1.45 -7.33
CA ASN A 73 -11.69 -2.56 -6.51
C ASN A 73 -11.72 -2.03 -5.08
N ARG A 74 -12.87 -1.47 -4.72
CA ARG A 74 -13.25 -1.09 -3.37
C ARG A 74 -13.27 -2.36 -2.51
N MET A 75 -12.11 -2.83 -2.09
CA MET A 75 -12.00 -3.89 -1.09
C MET A 75 -12.30 -3.25 0.26
N GLU A 76 -13.60 -3.09 0.53
CA GLU A 76 -14.17 -2.78 1.84
C GLU A 76 -13.90 -3.95 2.80
N HIS A 77 -12.63 -4.28 3.06
CA HIS A 77 -12.30 -5.05 4.25
C HIS A 77 -12.31 -4.08 5.43
N ARG A 78 -13.53 -3.74 5.85
CA ARG A 78 -13.85 -3.02 7.09
C ARG A 78 -13.18 -3.76 8.25
N VAL A 79 -12.02 -3.27 8.69
CA VAL A 79 -11.53 -3.61 10.02
C VAL A 79 -12.32 -2.75 10.98
N SER A 80 -13.43 -3.30 11.49
CA SER A 80 -14.16 -2.67 12.60
C SER A 80 -13.25 -2.74 13.82
N THR A 81 -13.01 -1.58 14.44
CA THR A 81 -12.36 -1.48 15.76
C THR A 81 -13.19 -2.20 16.82
#